data_AF-A0A7S3TF73-F1
#
_entry.id   AF-A0A7S3TF73-F1
#
_cell.length_a   1.000
_cell.length_b   1.000
_cell.length_c   1.000
_cell.angle_alpha   90.00
_cell.angle_beta   90.00
_cell.angle_gamma   90.00
#
_symmetry.space_group_name_H-M   'P 1'
#
loop_
_entity.id
_entity.type
_entity.pdbx_description
1 polymer ?
#
loop_
_entity_poly.entity_id
_entity_poly.type
_entity_poly.pdbx_seq_one_letter_code
_entity_poly.pdbx_strand_id
1 'polypeptide(L)'
;RAPGNDIVIEFRGISQYHAELRLAAKDGVYRLCIRDLSMNGTGLQRPEGTVPIQLAKQVDEPVQHDAVLLVPMMLKADASPSDRAMLRVEFDNEEEANGVGEAPADTKEDGAKAPGKEG
;
A
#
# COMPACT_ATOMS: atom_id res chain seq x y z
N ARG A 1 19.28 4.69 4.20
CA ARG A 1 20.62 5.33 4.24
C ARG A 1 21.59 4.61 5.18
N ALA A 2 21.15 3.78 6.13
CA ALA A 2 22.10 2.94 6.85
C ALA A 2 22.74 1.92 5.90
N PRO A 3 23.99 1.47 6.16
CA PRO A 3 24.67 0.47 5.34
C PRO A 3 24.06 -0.94 5.42
N GLY A 4 23.08 -1.16 6.29
CA GLY A 4 22.34 -2.43 6.40
C GLY A 4 21.01 -2.47 5.63
N ASN A 5 20.70 -1.43 4.84
CA ASN A 5 19.49 -1.44 4.00
C ASN A 5 19.74 -2.24 2.71
N ASP A 6 18.73 -2.97 2.24
CA ASP A 6 18.80 -3.68 0.96
C ASP A 6 18.90 -2.71 -0.23
N ILE A 7 18.19 -1.58 -0.15
CA ILE A 7 18.24 -0.50 -1.14
C ILE A 7 18.64 0.80 -0.43
N VAL A 8 19.76 1.37 -0.86
CA VAL A 8 20.32 2.62 -0.30
C VAL A 8 20.12 3.75 -1.31
N ILE A 9 19.41 4.80 -0.87
CA ILE A 9 19.20 6.03 -1.64
C ILE A 9 19.73 7.20 -0.83
N GLU A 10 20.63 7.99 -1.42
CA GLU A 10 21.39 9.03 -0.73
C GLU A 10 20.91 10.46 -1.02
N PHE A 11 19.60 10.66 -1.13
CA PHE A 11 19.04 12.02 -1.26
C PHE A 11 18.81 12.71 0.09
N ARG A 12 18.79 14.04 0.04
CA ARG A 12 18.49 14.90 1.19
C ARG A 12 17.03 14.68 1.59
N GLY A 13 16.77 14.57 2.89
CA GLY A 13 15.42 14.37 3.42
C GLY A 13 14.97 12.90 3.50
N ILE A 14 15.78 11.96 3.02
CA ILE A 14 15.54 10.54 3.23
C ILE A 14 15.99 10.14 4.65
N SER A 15 15.11 9.53 5.44
CA SER A 15 15.44 8.96 6.75
C SER A 15 16.48 7.82 6.68
N GLN A 16 17.14 7.51 7.80
CA GLN A 16 18.11 6.41 7.86
C GLN A 16 17.49 5.07 7.46
N TYR A 17 16.31 4.78 8.00
CA TYR A 17 15.39 3.74 7.55
C TYR A 17 14.12 4.47 7.08
N HIS A 18 13.83 4.41 5.79
CA HIS A 18 12.81 5.26 5.18
C HIS A 18 11.48 4.53 5.06
N ALA A 19 11.51 3.37 4.42
CA ALA A 19 10.38 2.49 4.28
C ALA A 19 10.88 1.05 4.28
N GLU A 20 9.97 0.12 4.57
CA GLU A 20 10.21 -1.31 4.48
C GLU A 20 9.22 -1.93 3.50
N LEU A 21 9.71 -2.85 2.68
CA LEU A 21 8.88 -3.74 1.88
C LEU A 21 8.85 -5.11 2.56
N ARG A 22 7.66 -5.66 2.75
CA ARG A 22 7.48 -6.97 3.40
C ARG A 22 6.42 -7.77 2.66
N LEU A 23 6.69 -9.06 2.50
CA LEU A 23 5.69 -10.00 2.02
C LEU A 23 4.78 -10.36 3.20
N ALA A 24 3.51 -9.95 3.15
CA ALA A 24 2.50 -10.28 4.14
C ALA A 24 1.65 -11.45 3.63
N ALA A 25 1.40 -12.44 4.49
CA ALA A 25 0.46 -13.52 4.21
C ALA A 25 -0.82 -13.26 4.99
N LYS A 26 -1.97 -13.23 4.30
CA LYS A 26 -3.28 -13.17 4.94
C LYS A 26 -4.21 -14.15 4.24
N ASP A 27 -4.83 -15.03 5.02
CA ASP A 27 -5.78 -16.03 4.51
C ASP A 27 -5.22 -16.89 3.36
N GLY A 28 -3.92 -17.21 3.41
CA GLY A 28 -3.22 -17.97 2.38
C GLY A 28 -2.81 -17.17 1.15
N VAL A 29 -3.18 -15.88 1.07
CA VAL A 29 -2.80 -14.98 -0.02
C VAL A 29 -1.58 -14.15 0.41
N TYR A 30 -0.53 -14.19 -0.41
CA TYR A 30 0.65 -13.35 -0.22
C TYR A 30 0.49 -12.02 -0.95
N ARG A 31 0.81 -10.92 -0.26
CA ARG A 31 0.81 -9.57 -0.83
C ARG A 31 2.08 -8.85 -0.42
N LEU A 32 2.70 -8.16 -1.37
CA LEU A 32 3.77 -7.23 -1.05
C LEU A 32 3.14 -5.99 -0.40
N CYS A 33 3.64 -5.61 0.78
CA CYS A 33 3.21 -4.41 1.48
C CYS A 33 4.40 -3.49 1.71
N ILE A 34 4.13 -2.19 1.72
CA ILE A 34 5.07 -1.15 2.11
C ILE A 34 4.65 -0.53 3.45
N ARG A 35 5.63 -0.22 4.30
CA ARG A 35 5.44 0.55 5.53
C ARG A 35 6.34 1.77 5.53
N ASP A 36 5.75 2.95 5.71
CA ASP A 36 6.51 4.19 5.86
C ASP A 36 7.03 4.35 7.30
N LEU A 37 8.34 4.52 7.45
CA LEU A 37 9.03 4.79 8.72
C LEU A 37 9.56 6.22 8.80
N SER A 38 9.46 6.96 7.71
CA SER A 38 10.23 8.18 7.49
C SER A 38 9.73 9.39 8.27
N MET A 39 10.52 10.46 8.20
CA MET A 39 10.12 11.79 8.65
C MET A 39 9.43 12.60 7.54
N ASN A 40 9.84 12.40 6.30
CA ASN A 40 9.40 13.21 5.16
C ASN A 40 8.33 12.52 4.28
N GLY A 41 7.78 11.42 4.77
CA GLY A 41 6.74 10.65 4.10
C GLY A 41 7.26 9.82 2.93
N THR A 42 6.55 8.72 2.68
CA THR A 42 6.67 7.92 1.46
C THR A 42 5.40 8.10 0.63
N GLY A 43 5.56 8.30 -0.69
CA GLY A 43 4.45 8.36 -1.62
C GLY A 43 4.28 7.02 -2.34
N LEU A 44 3.03 6.63 -2.61
CA LEU A 44 2.67 5.48 -3.43
C LEU A 44 1.79 5.96 -4.58
N GLN A 45 2.28 5.82 -5.80
CA GLN A 45 1.49 5.96 -7.01
C GLN A 45 1.08 4.58 -7.48
N ARG A 46 -0.24 4.33 -7.50
CA ARG A 46 -0.80 3.08 -8.03
C ARG A 46 -0.74 3.09 -9.57
N PRO A 47 -0.74 1.93 -10.24
CA PRO A 47 -0.61 1.84 -11.71
C PRO A 47 -1.66 2.67 -12.46
N GLU A 48 -2.92 2.56 -12.01
CA GLU A 48 -4.06 3.29 -12.57
C GLU A 48 -4.12 4.76 -12.10
N GLY A 49 -3.23 5.15 -11.20
CA GLY A 49 -3.22 6.45 -10.53
C GLY A 49 -2.26 7.44 -11.20
N THR A 50 -2.73 8.67 -11.41
CA THR A 50 -1.89 9.76 -11.92
C THR A 50 -1.18 10.53 -10.80
N VAL A 51 -1.68 10.45 -9.56
CA VAL A 51 -1.17 11.22 -8.42
C VAL A 51 -0.76 10.27 -7.29
N PRO A 52 0.45 10.40 -6.73
CA PRO A 52 0.86 9.62 -5.58
C PRO A 52 0.08 10.01 -4.32
N ILE A 53 -0.33 9.00 -3.56
CA ILE A 53 -0.88 9.18 -2.22
C ILE A 53 0.24 9.12 -1.18
N GLN A 54 0.17 9.94 -0.14
CA GLN A 54 1.08 9.82 0.99
C GLN A 54 0.63 8.65 1.88
N LEU A 55 1.58 7.75 2.19
CA LEU A 55 1.32 6.62 3.06
C LEU A 55 1.14 7.07 4.52
N ALA A 56 0.29 6.36 5.24
CA ALA A 56 0.21 6.48 6.69
C ALA A 56 1.46 5.87 7.33
N LYS A 57 2.07 6.60 8.25
CA LYS A 57 3.28 6.16 8.95
C LYS A 57 3.00 4.92 9.81
N GLN A 58 3.90 3.94 9.79
CA GLN A 58 3.80 2.67 10.52
C GLN A 58 2.62 1.75 10.14
N VAL A 59 1.93 2.04 9.04
CA VAL A 59 0.83 1.21 8.52
C VAL A 59 1.29 0.45 7.28
N ASP A 60 0.90 -0.82 7.18
CA ASP A 60 1.16 -1.63 5.99
C ASP A 60 0.14 -1.32 4.92
N GLU A 61 0.63 -0.83 3.77
CA GLU A 61 -0.18 -0.58 2.58
C GLU A 61 0.19 -1.60 1.49
N PRO A 62 -0.78 -2.30 0.88
CA PRO A 62 -0.51 -3.19 -0.24
C PRO A 62 0.09 -2.46 -1.45
N VAL A 63 1.10 -3.06 -2.06
CA VAL A 63 1.76 -2.57 -3.27
C VAL A 63 1.32 -3.44 -4.43
N GLN A 64 0.78 -2.80 -5.47
CA GLN A 64 0.44 -3.44 -6.73
C GLN A 64 1.68 -3.54 -7.62
N HIS A 65 1.68 -4.49 -8.55
CA HIS A 65 2.68 -4.51 -9.61
C HIS A 65 2.55 -3.23 -10.42
N ASP A 66 3.66 -2.73 -10.95
CA ASP A 66 3.80 -1.44 -11.61
C ASP A 66 3.56 -0.20 -10.76
N ALA A 67 3.33 -0.34 -9.46
CA ALA A 67 3.27 0.81 -8.57
C ALA A 67 4.63 1.53 -8.49
N VAL A 68 4.59 2.85 -8.28
CA VAL A 68 5.78 3.69 -8.13
C VAL A 68 5.84 4.27 -6.72
N LEU A 69 6.97 4.08 -6.05
CA LEU A 69 7.27 4.63 -4.73
C LEU A 69 8.04 5.95 -4.89
N LEU A 70 7.60 6.97 -4.17
CA LEU A 70 8.23 8.29 -4.15
C LEU A 70 8.91 8.52 -2.80
N VAL A 71 10.23 8.71 -2.84
CA VAL A 71 11.09 8.74 -1.64
C VAL A 71 12.10 9.89 -1.73
N PRO A 72 12.00 10.97 -0.91
CA PRO A 72 10.91 11.27 0.01
C PRO A 72 9.68 11.86 -0.72
N MET A 73 8.51 11.74 -0.12
CA MET A 73 7.29 12.38 -0.63
C MET A 73 7.33 13.90 -0.47
N MET A 74 7.81 14.40 0.67
CA MET A 74 7.96 15.82 0.94
C MET A 74 9.40 16.26 0.72
N LEU A 75 9.58 17.22 -0.18
CA LEU A 75 10.86 17.88 -0.44
C LEU A 75 10.97 19.16 0.40
N LYS A 76 12.19 19.57 0.70
CA LYS A 76 12.44 20.86 1.35
C LYS A 76 12.21 21.99 0.34
N ALA A 77 11.97 23.21 0.84
CA ALA A 77 11.64 24.36 0.00
C ALA A 77 12.73 24.72 -1.04
N ASP A 78 13.98 24.38 -0.75
CA ASP A 78 15.15 24.59 -1.62
C ASP A 78 15.50 23.37 -2.48
N ALA A 79 14.73 22.28 -2.41
CA ALA A 79 14.98 21.05 -3.14
C ALA A 79 14.24 21.03 -4.49
N SER A 80 14.89 20.42 -5.47
CA SER A 80 14.37 20.19 -6.81
C SER A 80 13.59 18.87 -6.89
N PRO A 81 12.67 18.69 -7.86
CA PRO A 81 12.02 17.41 -8.10
C PRO A 81 13.01 16.25 -8.34
N SER A 82 14.21 16.53 -8.86
CA SER A 82 15.29 15.55 -9.03
C SER A 82 15.94 15.09 -7.72
N ASP A 83 15.69 15.76 -6.59
CA ASP A 83 16.14 15.34 -5.25
C ASP A 83 15.22 14.28 -4.63
N ARG A 84 14.40 13.63 -5.46
CA ARG A 84 13.48 12.55 -5.10
C ARG A 84 13.79 11.31 -5.93
N ALA A 85 13.83 10.16 -5.28
CA ALA A 85 13.84 8.88 -5.96
C ALA A 85 12.41 8.45 -6.33
N MET A 86 12.28 7.89 -7.53
CA MET A 86 11.09 7.15 -7.97
C MET A 86 11.51 5.70 -8.19
N LEU A 87 10.89 4.78 -7.45
CA LEU A 87 11.18 3.35 -7.55
C LEU A 87 9.94 2.64 -8.10
N ARG A 88 10.03 2.06 -9.29
CA ARG A 88 8.97 1.19 -9.82
C ARG A 88 9.09 -0.21 -9.20
N VAL A 89 7.97 -0.78 -8.82
CA VAL A 89 7.88 -2.11 -8.23
C VAL A 89 7.27 -3.05 -9.27
N GLU A 90 8.07 -3.98 -9.76
CA GLU A 90 7.64 -4.99 -10.74
C GLU A 90 7.81 -6.38 -10.10
N PHE A 91 6.84 -7.26 -10.31
CA PHE A 91 6.90 -8.66 -9.91
C PHE A 91 6.15 -9.55 -10.90
N ASP A 92 6.66 -10.76 -11.16
CA ASP A 92 6.27 -11.59 -12.32
C ASP A 92 4.86 -12.23 -12.22
N ASN A 93 4.17 -12.14 -11.08
CA ASN A 93 2.93 -12.87 -10.81
C ASN A 93 1.79 -11.93 -10.38
N GLU A 94 1.08 -11.32 -11.33
CA GLU A 94 -0.17 -10.59 -11.04
C GLU A 94 -1.42 -11.49 -11.01
N GLU A 95 -1.43 -12.59 -11.79
CA GLU A 95 -2.66 -13.33 -12.10
C GLU A 95 -3.29 -14.06 -10.89
N GLU A 96 -2.54 -14.40 -9.85
CA GLU A 96 -3.08 -15.08 -8.66
C GLU A 96 -3.50 -14.12 -7.51
N ALA A 97 -3.11 -12.84 -7.56
CA ALA A 97 -3.32 -11.91 -6.44
C ALA A 97 -4.68 -11.17 -6.48
N ASN A 98 -5.31 -11.08 -7.66
CA ASN A 98 -6.55 -10.32 -7.87
C ASN A 98 -7.85 -11.17 -7.74
N GLY A 99 -7.74 -12.48 -7.42
CA GLY A 99 -8.85 -13.42 -7.49
C GLY A 99 -9.69 -13.66 -6.22
N VAL A 100 -9.47 -12.94 -5.10
CA VAL A 100 -10.28 -13.18 -3.88
C VAL A 100 -10.60 -11.87 -3.17
N GLY A 101 -11.85 -11.40 -3.31
CA GLY A 101 -12.35 -10.28 -2.53
C GLY A 101 -13.65 -9.61 -2.98
N GLU A 102 -14.51 -10.24 -3.79
CA GLU A 102 -15.91 -9.82 -3.84
C GLU A 102 -16.63 -10.50 -2.66
N ALA A 103 -16.86 -9.73 -1.59
CA ALA A 103 -17.59 -10.21 -0.44
C ALA A 103 -19.03 -10.58 -0.85
N PRO A 104 -19.60 -11.72 -0.40
CA PRO A 104 -20.99 -12.02 -0.67
C PRO A 104 -21.87 -10.97 0.03
N ALA A 105 -22.75 -10.34 -0.74
CA ALA A 105 -23.80 -9.47 -0.21
C ALA A 105 -24.74 -10.29 0.68
N ASP A 106 -24.82 -9.92 1.96
CA ASP A 106 -25.80 -10.43 2.92
C ASP A 106 -27.23 -10.19 2.40
N THR A 107 -27.87 -11.24 1.88
CA THR A 107 -29.31 -11.26 1.67
C THR A 107 -29.97 -11.49 3.03
N LYS A 108 -30.50 -10.42 3.64
CA LYS A 108 -31.45 -10.55 4.75
C LYS A 108 -32.77 -11.10 4.20
N GLU A 109 -33.04 -12.37 4.48
CA GLU A 109 -34.37 -12.97 4.40
C GLU A 109 -35.22 -12.44 5.56
N ASP A 110 -36.23 -11.61 5.24
CA ASP A 110 -37.23 -11.14 6.18
C ASP A 110 -38.27 -12.24 6.44
N GLY A 111 -38.27 -12.78 7.65
CA GLY A 111 -39.16 -13.85 8.09
C GLY A 111 -40.61 -13.37 8.21
N ALA A 112 -41.47 -13.90 7.35
CA ALA A 112 -42.92 -13.80 7.47
C ALA A 112 -43.42 -14.55 8.73
N LYS A 113 -43.99 -13.81 9.69
CA LYS A 113 -44.74 -14.38 10.82
C LYS A 113 -46.23 -14.09 10.65
N ALA A 114 -46.99 -15.13 10.32
CA ALA A 114 -48.45 -15.13 10.34
C ALA A 114 -48.98 -15.05 11.79
N PRO A 115 -50.08 -14.34 12.07
CA PRO A 115 -50.83 -14.53 13.30
C PRO A 115 -51.95 -15.56 13.07
N GLY A 116 -51.79 -16.74 13.69
CA GLY A 116 -52.90 -17.63 13.97
C GLY A 116 -53.82 -17.01 15.03
N LYS A 117 -55.14 -17.11 14.80
CA LYS A 117 -56.17 -16.71 15.76
C LYS A 117 -56.98 -17.98 16.05
N GLU A 118 -56.81 -18.53 17.24
CA GLU A 118 -57.70 -19.52 17.86
C GLU A 118 -58.28 -18.89 19.13
N GLY A 119 -59.57 -19.15 19.40
CA GLY A 119 -60.29 -18.74 20.60
C GLY A 119 -61.53 -17.91 20.32
#